data_AF-W6Z203-F1
#
_entry.id   AF-W6Z203-F1
#
_cell.length_a   1.000
_cell.length_b   1.000
_cell.length_c   1.000
_cell.angle_alpha   90.00
_cell.angle_beta   90.00
_cell.angle_gamma   90.00
#
_symmetry.space_group_name_H-M   'P 1'
#
loop_
_entity.id
_entity.type
_entity.pdbx_description
1 polymer ?
#
loop_
_entity_poly.entity_id
_entity_poly.type
_entity_poly.pdbx_seq_one_letter_code
_entity_poly.pdbx_strand_id
1 'polypeptide(L)'
;MATEDTVHLSSPHAPHQASIDAFSSVLEEVKAELIKLRHDHDKHEPEYFARVTHLSSPQLTSFTPSDLVLVRAATSAYGIHLFCKVRLPALDNGYIHVRIFGAAKEGTDGSSPDERVYSLHSIHTEEVVKEDGDRLYRAVFGEEDGLEWFDT
;
A
#
# COMPACT_ATOMS: atom_id res chain seq x y z
N MET A 1 0.04 0.10 18.77
CA MET A 1 0.20 -0.44 17.41
C MET A 1 -0.99 -1.34 17.13
N ALA A 2 -1.63 -1.19 15.97
CA ALA A 2 -2.67 -2.12 15.55
C ALA A 2 -1.99 -3.35 14.96
N THR A 3 -2.45 -4.54 15.31
CA THR A 3 -1.98 -5.84 14.82
C THR A 3 -3.15 -6.57 14.19
N GLU A 4 -2.91 -7.52 13.29
CA GLU A 4 -3.96 -8.33 12.64
C GLU A 4 -5.01 -8.86 13.64
N ASP A 5 -4.59 -9.36 14.80
CA ASP A 5 -5.48 -9.90 15.84
C ASP A 5 -6.38 -8.86 16.52
N THR A 6 -6.01 -7.58 16.47
CA THR A 6 -6.69 -6.49 17.20
C THR A 6 -7.56 -5.63 16.31
N VAL A 7 -7.54 -5.86 14.99
CA VAL A 7 -8.29 -5.07 14.02
C VAL A 7 -8.88 -5.93 12.92
N HIS A 8 -10.20 -5.81 12.75
CA HIS A 8 -10.91 -6.49 11.68
C HIS A 8 -10.83 -5.68 10.38
N LEU A 9 -10.19 -6.27 9.35
CA LEU A 9 -10.21 -5.73 8.00
C LEU A 9 -11.59 -5.92 7.37
N SER A 10 -12.18 -4.84 6.88
CA SER A 10 -13.42 -4.86 6.09
C SER A 10 -13.31 -5.79 4.89
N SER A 11 -14.44 -6.20 4.31
CA SER A 11 -14.43 -6.83 3.00
C SER A 11 -13.79 -5.90 1.96
N PRO A 12 -13.08 -6.44 0.97
CA PRO A 12 -12.53 -5.64 -0.12
C PRO A 12 -13.65 -5.00 -0.94
N HIS A 13 -13.47 -3.73 -1.29
CA HIS A 13 -14.43 -2.97 -2.07
C HIS A 13 -13.74 -2.02 -3.05
N ALA A 14 -14.48 -1.56 -4.07
CA ALA A 14 -14.02 -0.50 -4.97
C ALA A 14 -13.80 0.80 -4.18
N PRO A 15 -12.84 1.65 -4.57
CA PRO A 15 -12.57 2.89 -3.86
C PRO A 15 -13.77 3.84 -3.92
N HIS A 16 -14.13 4.39 -2.77
CA HIS A 16 -15.07 5.51 -2.67
C HIS A 16 -14.29 6.82 -2.56
N GLN A 17 -14.98 7.96 -2.72
CA GLN A 17 -14.34 9.28 -2.74
C GLN A 17 -13.41 9.52 -1.54
N ALA A 18 -13.83 9.16 -0.33
CA ALA A 18 -13.00 9.31 0.87
C ALA A 18 -11.66 8.53 0.79
N SER A 19 -11.65 7.35 0.18
CA SER A 19 -10.41 6.57 -0.01
C SER A 19 -9.53 7.16 -1.11
N ILE A 20 -10.15 7.69 -2.16
CA ILE A 20 -9.45 8.39 -3.24
C ILE A 20 -8.80 9.66 -2.69
N ASP A 21 -9.50 10.43 -1.87
CA ASP A 21 -8.99 11.66 -1.26
C ASP A 21 -7.82 11.35 -0.30
N ALA A 22 -7.97 10.30 0.52
CA ALA A 22 -6.90 9.83 1.41
C ALA A 22 -5.65 9.43 0.61
N PHE A 23 -5.80 8.59 -0.41
CA PHE A 23 -4.68 8.18 -1.27
C PHE A 23 -4.07 9.36 -2.04
N SER A 24 -4.90 10.27 -2.57
CA SER A 24 -4.45 11.46 -3.29
C SER A 24 -3.60 12.36 -2.40
N SER A 25 -3.95 12.48 -1.11
CA SER A 25 -3.22 13.32 -0.17
C SER A 25 -1.81 12.82 0.16
N VAL A 26 -1.57 11.51 0.02
CA VAL A 26 -0.26 10.86 0.27
C VAL A 26 0.42 10.39 -1.01
N LEU A 27 -0.12 10.69 -2.20
CA LEU A 27 0.33 10.13 -3.47
C LEU A 27 1.83 10.37 -3.73
N GLU A 28 2.29 11.59 -3.50
CA GLU A 28 3.71 11.95 -3.72
C GLU A 28 4.63 11.27 -2.70
N GLU A 29 4.18 11.08 -1.46
CA GLU A 29 4.89 10.33 -0.43
C GLU A 29 5.03 8.85 -0.81
N VAL A 30 3.94 8.23 -1.30
CA VAL A 30 3.95 6.85 -1.81
C VAL A 30 4.95 6.70 -2.95
N LYS A 31 4.97 7.64 -3.91
CA LYS A 31 5.91 7.60 -5.04
C LYS A 31 7.36 7.73 -4.58
N ALA A 32 7.64 8.66 -3.66
CA ALA A 32 8.98 8.86 -3.12
C ALA A 32 9.48 7.62 -2.36
N GLU A 33 8.64 7.04 -1.49
CA GLU A 33 9.00 5.84 -0.73
C GLU A 33 9.16 4.62 -1.63
N LEU A 34 8.32 4.45 -2.66
CA LEU A 34 8.47 3.36 -3.63
C LEU A 34 9.81 3.41 -4.36
N ILE A 35 10.25 4.62 -4.76
CA ILE A 35 11.56 4.82 -5.40
C ILE A 35 12.69 4.49 -4.42
N LYS A 36 12.57 4.94 -3.18
CA LYS A 36 13.56 4.65 -2.13
C LYS A 36 13.67 3.14 -1.87
N LEU A 37 12.55 2.46 -1.63
CA LEU A 37 12.49 1.01 -1.47
C LEU A 37 13.13 0.29 -2.66
N ARG A 38 12.80 0.70 -3.89
CA ARG A 38 13.39 0.13 -5.10
C ARG A 38 14.92 0.27 -5.08
N HIS A 39 15.45 1.44 -4.78
CA HIS A 39 16.89 1.68 -4.77
C HIS A 39 17.62 0.96 -3.65
N ASP A 40 16.98 0.77 -2.50
CA ASP A 40 17.57 0.04 -1.38
C ASP A 40 17.61 -1.46 -1.67
N HIS A 41 16.52 -2.03 -2.20
CA HIS A 41 16.48 -3.43 -2.60
C HIS A 41 17.39 -3.74 -3.79
N ASP A 42 17.51 -2.85 -4.79
CA ASP A 42 18.44 -3.05 -5.92
C ASP A 42 19.91 -3.25 -5.47
N LYS A 43 20.29 -2.77 -4.28
CA LYS A 43 21.65 -2.93 -3.72
C LYS A 43 21.85 -4.23 -2.95
N HIS A 44 20.78 -4.76 -2.34
CA HIS A 44 20.88 -5.79 -1.32
C HIS A 44 20.12 -7.07 -1.69
N GLU A 45 18.91 -6.93 -2.23
CA GLU A 45 17.94 -8.00 -2.49
C GLU A 45 17.07 -7.62 -3.71
N PRO A 46 17.63 -7.61 -4.94
CA PRO A 46 16.94 -7.17 -6.16
C PRO A 46 15.70 -8.02 -6.50
N GLU A 47 15.58 -9.21 -5.92
CA GLU A 47 14.48 -10.15 -6.11
C GLU A 47 13.11 -9.52 -5.81
N TYR A 48 13.01 -8.64 -4.80
CA TYR A 48 11.76 -7.96 -4.43
C TYR A 48 11.13 -7.19 -5.61
N PHE A 49 11.96 -6.58 -6.45
CA PHE A 49 11.52 -5.76 -7.59
C PHE A 49 11.80 -6.44 -8.94
N ALA A 50 12.07 -7.75 -8.96
CA ALA A 50 12.40 -8.51 -10.18
C ALA A 50 11.42 -8.25 -11.34
N ARG A 51 10.11 -8.15 -11.04
CA ARG A 51 9.03 -7.92 -12.01
C ARG A 51 9.08 -6.55 -12.70
N VAL A 52 9.75 -5.57 -12.11
CA VAL A 52 9.82 -4.18 -12.60
C VAL A 52 11.25 -3.70 -12.83
N THR A 53 12.21 -4.62 -12.91
CA THR A 53 13.63 -4.30 -13.18
C THR A 53 13.83 -3.48 -14.46
N HIS A 54 13.00 -3.72 -15.47
CA HIS A 54 13.00 -3.05 -16.76
C HIS A 54 12.34 -1.66 -16.77
N LEU A 55 11.66 -1.25 -15.68
CA LEU A 55 11.00 0.04 -15.57
C LEU A 55 11.94 1.10 -14.97
N SER A 56 11.91 2.29 -15.54
CA SER A 56 12.50 3.50 -14.93
C SER A 56 11.64 4.01 -13.77
N SER A 57 12.23 4.81 -12.88
CA SER A 57 11.49 5.41 -11.76
C SER A 57 10.23 6.18 -12.20
N PRO A 58 10.25 7.02 -13.26
CA PRO A 58 9.03 7.66 -13.75
C PRO A 58 7.95 6.70 -14.28
N GLN A 59 8.34 5.56 -14.85
CA GLN A 59 7.38 4.54 -15.28
C GLN A 59 6.77 3.82 -14.07
N LEU A 60 7.60 3.47 -13.09
CA LEU A 60 7.18 2.83 -11.84
C LEU A 60 6.22 3.71 -11.03
N THR A 61 6.40 5.03 -11.07
CA THR A 61 5.58 6.01 -10.34
C THR A 61 4.57 6.78 -11.20
N SER A 62 4.26 6.26 -12.38
CA SER A 62 3.31 6.89 -13.32
C SER A 62 1.84 6.82 -12.88
N PHE A 63 1.54 6.06 -11.82
CA PHE A 63 0.19 5.93 -11.28
C PHE A 63 -0.36 7.23 -10.71
N THR A 64 -1.69 7.30 -10.71
CA THR A 64 -2.53 8.43 -10.34
C THR A 64 -3.64 7.96 -9.38
N PRO A 65 -4.45 8.85 -8.81
CA PRO A 65 -5.55 8.43 -7.94
C PRO A 65 -6.55 7.48 -8.59
N SER A 66 -6.73 7.52 -9.92
CA SER A 66 -7.61 6.60 -10.64
C SER A 66 -7.07 5.18 -10.75
N ASP A 67 -5.80 4.95 -10.43
CA ASP A 67 -5.18 3.63 -10.42
C ASP A 67 -5.37 2.90 -9.08
N LEU A 68 -6.01 3.53 -8.10
CA LEU A 68 -6.53 2.85 -6.92
C LEU A 68 -7.69 1.94 -7.35
N VAL A 69 -7.57 0.62 -7.17
CA VAL A 69 -8.56 -0.34 -7.68
C VAL A 69 -9.34 -1.06 -6.59
N LEU A 70 -8.73 -1.24 -5.41
CA LEU A 70 -9.32 -1.99 -4.31
C LEU A 70 -8.90 -1.40 -2.98
N VAL A 71 -9.83 -1.33 -2.03
CA VAL A 71 -9.59 -0.80 -0.70
C VAL A 71 -10.14 -1.76 0.35
N ARG A 72 -9.44 -1.84 1.49
CA ARG A 72 -9.95 -2.37 2.74
C ARG A 72 -9.67 -1.38 3.86
N ALA A 73 -10.53 -1.36 4.86
CA ALA A 73 -10.38 -0.48 6.01
C ALA A 73 -10.37 -1.30 7.31
N ALA A 74 -9.59 -0.83 8.28
CA ALA A 74 -9.58 -1.34 9.64
C ALA A 74 -9.57 -0.16 10.62
N THR A 75 -10.36 -0.22 11.69
CA THR A 75 -10.42 0.85 12.70
C THR A 75 -9.74 0.39 13.98
N SER A 76 -8.71 1.12 14.40
CA SER A 76 -8.05 0.93 15.68
C SER A 76 -8.47 2.02 16.67
N ALA A 77 -8.01 1.92 17.92
CA ALA A 77 -8.24 2.96 18.93
C ALA A 77 -7.61 4.32 18.59
N TYR A 78 -6.68 4.36 17.62
CA TYR A 78 -5.89 5.55 17.28
C TYR A 78 -6.27 6.16 15.93
N GLY A 79 -7.10 5.50 15.15
CA GLY A 79 -7.48 5.98 13.82
C GLY A 79 -7.90 4.86 12.88
N ILE A 80 -7.88 5.18 11.59
CA ILE A 80 -8.20 4.23 10.52
C ILE A 80 -6.94 3.80 9.79
N HIS A 81 -6.87 2.52 9.46
CA HIS A 81 -5.91 1.96 8.53
C HIS A 81 -6.65 1.72 7.22
N LEU A 82 -6.16 2.33 6.15
CA LEU A 82 -6.62 2.06 4.79
C LEU A 82 -5.56 1.22 4.10
N PHE A 83 -5.97 0.08 3.59
CA PHE A 83 -5.18 -0.76 2.73
C PHE A 83 -5.63 -0.48 1.31
N CYS A 84 -4.68 -0.22 0.43
CA CYS A 84 -4.91 0.23 -0.94
C CYS A 84 -4.17 -0.69 -1.91
N LYS A 85 -4.89 -1.26 -2.88
CA LYS A 85 -4.29 -1.91 -4.05
C LYS A 85 -4.23 -0.89 -5.18
N VAL A 86 -3.02 -0.54 -5.59
CA VAL A 86 -2.77 0.47 -6.61
C VAL A 86 -2.17 -0.20 -7.84
N ARG A 87 -2.82 -0.04 -8.98
CA ARG A 87 -2.32 -0.53 -10.27
C ARG A 87 -1.08 0.25 -10.69
N LEU A 88 -0.11 -0.46 -11.26
CA LEU A 88 1.03 0.14 -11.96
C LEU A 88 0.70 0.21 -13.46
N PRO A 89 0.45 1.40 -14.04
CA PRO A 89 0.02 1.53 -15.44
C PRO A 89 1.00 0.96 -16.48
N ALA A 90 2.28 0.90 -16.12
CA ALA A 90 3.34 0.35 -16.97
C ALA A 90 3.32 -1.18 -17.08
N LEU A 91 2.40 -1.86 -16.39
CA LEU A 91 2.26 -3.31 -16.40
C LEU A 91 0.81 -3.71 -16.75
N ASP A 92 0.66 -4.84 -17.43
CA ASP A 92 -0.65 -5.44 -17.69
C ASP A 92 -1.28 -5.99 -16.40
N ASN A 93 -0.46 -6.66 -15.58
CA ASN A 93 -0.86 -7.25 -14.31
C ASN A 93 0.20 -6.93 -13.25
N GLY A 94 0.06 -5.79 -12.58
CA GLY A 94 1.04 -5.36 -11.59
C GLY A 94 0.47 -4.32 -10.63
N TYR A 95 0.63 -4.58 -9.35
CA TYR A 95 0.05 -3.77 -8.28
C TYR A 95 1.05 -3.58 -7.14
N ILE A 96 0.97 -2.46 -6.46
CA ILE A 96 1.55 -2.28 -5.13
C ILE A 96 0.43 -2.26 -4.10
N HIS A 97 0.71 -2.80 -2.92
CA HIS A 97 -0.19 -2.66 -1.78
C HIS A 97 0.37 -1.60 -0.84
N VAL A 98 -0.46 -0.62 -0.49
CA VAL A 98 -0.08 0.55 0.31
C VAL A 98 -0.95 0.59 1.55
N ARG A 99 -0.35 0.84 2.70
CA ARG A 99 -1.08 1.09 3.94
C ARG A 99 -0.96 2.56 4.31
N ILE A 100 -2.12 3.18 4.50
CA ILE A 100 -2.26 4.58 4.89
C ILE A 100 -2.87 4.62 6.29
N PHE A 101 -2.35 5.49 7.14
CA PHE A 101 -2.93 5.74 8.45
C PHE A 101 -3.65 7.09 8.45
N GLY A 102 -4.90 7.10 8.87
CA GLY A 102 -5.69 8.30 9.09
C GLY A 102 -5.87 8.56 10.58
N ALA A 103 -5.14 9.55 11.11
CA ALA A 103 -5.24 10.01 12.49
C ALA A 103 -6.27 11.14 12.62
N ALA A 104 -6.83 11.34 13.80
CA ALA A 104 -7.63 12.53 14.09
C ALA A 104 -6.74 13.79 14.03
N LYS A 105 -7.28 14.88 13.48
CA LYS A 105 -6.67 16.22 13.56
C LYS A 105 -6.58 16.64 15.02
N GLU A 106 -5.55 17.41 15.34
CA GLU A 106 -5.37 17.96 16.68
C GLU A 106 -6.62 18.72 17.12
N GLY A 107 -7.14 18.36 18.30
CA GLY A 107 -8.37 18.96 18.85
C GLY A 107 -9.68 18.40 18.30
N THR A 108 -9.66 17.33 17.51
CA THR A 108 -10.85 16.64 16.97
C THR A 108 -10.92 15.19 17.46
N ASP A 109 -12.08 14.55 17.33
CA ASP A 109 -12.23 13.12 17.63
C ASP A 109 -12.07 12.22 16.39
N GLY A 110 -11.89 12.81 15.20
CA GLY A 110 -11.69 12.06 13.96
C GLY A 110 -12.94 11.30 13.51
N SER A 111 -14.11 11.71 14.00
CA SER A 111 -15.41 11.09 13.69
C SER A 111 -15.84 11.32 12.25
N SER A 112 -15.37 12.41 11.63
CA SER A 112 -15.61 12.73 10.21
C SER A 112 -14.35 12.58 9.35
N PRO A 113 -14.48 12.33 8.03
CA PRO A 113 -13.34 12.29 7.11
C PRO A 113 -12.53 13.61 7.08
N ASP A 114 -13.21 14.75 7.21
CA ASP A 114 -12.58 16.09 7.22
C ASP A 114 -11.78 16.36 8.49
N GLU A 115 -11.99 15.58 9.54
CA GLU A 115 -11.22 15.62 10.78
C GLU A 115 -10.01 14.69 10.77
N ARG A 116 -9.64 14.13 9.62
CA ARG A 116 -8.50 13.20 9.50
C ARG A 116 -7.31 13.81 8.80
N VAL A 117 -6.13 13.43 9.26
CA VAL A 117 -4.85 13.63 8.56
C VAL A 117 -4.34 12.26 8.15
N TYR A 118 -4.07 12.09 6.87
CA TYR A 118 -3.54 10.85 6.31
C TYR A 118 -2.03 10.93 6.15
N SER A 119 -1.34 9.84 6.43
CA SER A 119 0.08 9.66 6.17
C SER A 119 0.34 8.26 5.63
N LEU A 120 1.39 8.12 4.82
CA LEU A 120 1.89 6.79 4.48
C LEU A 120 2.30 6.03 5.75
N HIS A 121 1.83 4.79 5.90
CA HIS A 121 2.33 3.90 6.94
C HIS A 121 3.42 3.00 6.38
N SER A 122 3.11 2.27 5.30
CA SER A 122 4.10 1.47 4.58
C SER A 122 3.63 1.03 3.19
N ILE A 123 4.58 0.49 2.41
CA ILE A 123 4.35 -0.19 1.14
C ILE A 123 4.71 -1.65 1.33
N HIS A 124 3.82 -2.54 0.94
CA HIS A 124 3.98 -3.97 1.19
C HIS A 124 5.14 -4.56 0.40
N THR A 125 6.01 -5.24 1.12
CA THR A 125 6.94 -6.22 0.59
C THR A 125 6.71 -7.52 1.33
N GLU A 126 6.94 -8.66 0.70
CA GLU A 126 6.84 -9.95 1.41
C GLU A 126 7.98 -10.90 1.06
N GLU A 127 8.36 -11.65 2.07
CA GLU A 127 9.20 -12.84 1.99
C GLU A 127 8.32 -14.05 2.33
N VAL A 128 8.06 -14.91 1.35
CA VAL A 128 7.29 -16.14 1.52
C VAL A 128 8.24 -17.33 1.45
N VAL A 129 8.27 -18.13 2.51
CA VAL A 129 8.98 -19.42 2.51
C VAL A 129 8.05 -20.48 1.93
N LYS A 130 8.42 -21.04 0.78
CA LYS A 130 7.69 -22.13 0.11
C LYS A 130 7.91 -23.46 0.85
N GLU A 131 7.06 -24.44 0.55
CA GLU A 131 7.10 -25.78 1.17
C GLU A 131 8.43 -26.52 0.93
N ASP A 132 9.13 -26.21 -0.15
CA ASP A 132 10.45 -26.76 -0.50
C ASP A 132 11.61 -26.01 0.18
N GLY A 133 11.32 -24.98 0.97
CA GLY A 133 12.28 -24.11 1.65
C GLY A 133 12.81 -22.96 0.80
N ASP A 134 12.38 -22.84 -0.47
CA ASP A 134 12.73 -21.72 -1.32
C ASP A 134 12.03 -20.43 -0.87
N ARG A 135 12.67 -19.28 -1.06
CA ARG A 135 12.15 -17.99 -0.61
C ARG A 135 11.71 -17.16 -1.80
N LEU A 136 10.46 -16.72 -1.79
CA LEU A 136 9.93 -15.75 -2.73
C LEU A 136 9.95 -14.36 -2.09
N TYR A 137 10.67 -13.45 -2.72
CA TYR A 137 10.71 -12.05 -2.36
C TYR A 137 9.93 -11.24 -3.40
N ARG A 138 8.93 -10.45 -2.99
CA ARG A 138 8.21 -9.58 -3.92
C ARG A 138 7.68 -8.30 -3.28
N ALA A 139 7.68 -7.23 -4.07
CA ALA A 139 7.06 -5.94 -3.78
C ALA A 139 5.96 -5.57 -4.80
N VAL A 140 5.80 -6.37 -5.86
CA VAL A 140 4.82 -6.16 -6.92
C VAL A 140 3.91 -7.37 -7.06
N PHE A 141 2.64 -7.15 -6.75
CA PHE A 141 1.57 -8.15 -6.67
C PHE A 141 0.82 -8.28 -7.99
N GLY A 142 0.06 -9.35 -8.14
CA GLY A 142 -0.86 -9.61 -9.24
C GLY A 142 -2.30 -9.26 -8.88
N GLU A 143 -3.19 -9.34 -9.86
CA GLU A 143 -4.62 -9.03 -9.73
C GLU A 143 -5.33 -9.96 -8.72
N GLU A 144 -4.98 -11.24 -8.71
CA GLU A 144 -5.56 -12.25 -7.82
C GLU A 144 -5.01 -12.18 -6.38
N ASP A 145 -3.90 -11.47 -6.16
CA ASP A 145 -3.34 -11.32 -4.81
C ASP A 145 -4.30 -10.50 -3.93
N GLY A 146 -4.69 -11.09 -2.81
CA GLY A 146 -5.55 -10.47 -1.82
C GLY A 146 -4.91 -9.24 -1.20
N LEU A 147 -5.73 -8.26 -0.85
CA LEU A 147 -5.28 -7.13 -0.04
C LEU A 147 -5.39 -7.53 1.43
N GLU A 148 -4.34 -8.14 1.97
CA GLU A 148 -4.31 -8.69 3.33
C GLU A 148 -3.66 -7.72 4.32
N TRP A 149 -3.62 -8.10 5.59
CA TRP A 149 -2.92 -7.31 6.60
C TRP A 149 -1.41 -7.38 6.39
N PHE A 150 -0.71 -6.26 6.51
CA PHE A 150 0.75 -6.19 6.49
C PHE A 150 1.28 -5.01 7.34
N ASP A 151 2.44 -5.23 7.95
CA ASP A 151 3.19 -4.28 8.82
C ASP A 151 4.64 -4.06 8.32
N THR A 152 4.98 -4.58 7.15
CA THR A 152 6.31 -4.46 6.51
C THR A 152 6.74 -3.03 6.31
#